data_AF-A0A7X4WA90-F1
#
_entry.id   AF-A0A7X4WA90-F1
#
_cell.length_a   1.000
_cell.length_b   1.000
_cell.length_c   1.000
_cell.angle_alpha   90.00
_cell.angle_beta   90.00
_cell.angle_gamma   90.00
#
_symmetry.space_group_name_H-M   'P 1'
#
loop_
_entity.id
_entity.type
_entity.pdbx_description
1 polymer ?
#
loop_
_entity_poly.entity_id
_entity_poly.type
_entity_poly.pdbx_seq_one_letter_code
_entity_poly.pdbx_strand_id
1 'polypeptide(L)'
;MTQSDRKAAQLKGTGTLPLTGQTLLAAGNPHEKLKGQSQSAASNQHEKLKGQSQLAASNQHEKLKGQSLQPCDPSDLNRTDTNRGWLAEIQLGFADRGDKTVLRQRSQKGPLAVQRPLYPEGPVCHTYLLHPPGGVVGGDQLTITAHVSEGAHALVTTPGATKFYRSAGKLAHQRQILSVASGAQLEWLPQENIHFPGAKVNFSTDIHIAPGGRFIGWEMHCFGRPALNECFETGHIAGHCRVYLGDQLVLAEGMNLNASLSQPARAASLRDFPMNATLLIAGETDELLIVVQDLLNQHHESANKNNLIAGVTHIDGLLAVRALAQGTEPLLQLFTRIWQHARAHWSGTYPLPPRIWAT
;
A
#
# COMPACT_ATOMS: atom_id res chain seq x y z
N MET A 1 -38.84 47.87 45.58
CA MET A 1 -39.39 46.91 44.59
C MET A 1 -38.95 45.52 45.02
N THR A 2 -39.92 44.61 45.11
CA THR A 2 -40.03 43.29 45.79
C THR A 2 -38.86 42.32 45.56
N GLN A 3 -38.35 41.60 46.58
CA GLN A 3 -38.83 40.29 47.12
C GLN A 3 -39.13 39.27 45.99
N SER A 4 -38.71 37.99 45.99
CA SER A 4 -38.19 37.10 47.04
C SER A 4 -37.98 35.70 46.44
N ASP A 5 -36.93 35.02 46.90
CA ASP A 5 -36.86 33.60 47.31
C ASP A 5 -37.53 32.43 46.53
N ARG A 6 -36.66 31.44 46.24
CA ARG A 6 -36.73 30.00 46.62
C ARG A 6 -37.51 28.94 45.82
N LYS A 7 -36.73 27.89 45.53
CA LYS A 7 -36.93 26.42 45.74
C LYS A 7 -37.70 25.58 44.70
N ALA A 8 -36.92 24.69 44.07
CA ALA A 8 -37.01 23.22 44.06
C ALA A 8 -38.39 22.52 44.15
N ALA A 9 -38.70 21.64 43.18
CA ALA A 9 -38.83 20.18 43.33
C ALA A 9 -39.58 19.49 42.14
N GLN A 10 -38.96 18.42 41.61
CA GLN A 10 -39.51 17.09 41.24
C GLN A 10 -40.98 16.90 40.79
N LEU A 11 -41.16 16.17 39.66
CA LEU A 11 -42.07 15.01 39.42
C LEU A 11 -41.95 14.59 37.93
N LYS A 12 -41.37 13.42 37.60
CA LYS A 12 -41.99 12.09 37.31
C LYS A 12 -43.01 12.05 36.16
N GLY A 13 -42.79 11.13 35.22
CA GLY A 13 -43.76 10.61 34.23
C GLY A 13 -43.08 10.11 32.95
N THR A 14 -42.58 8.87 32.91
CA THR A 14 -43.22 7.65 32.32
C THR A 14 -43.32 7.65 30.80
N GLY A 15 -42.65 6.70 30.15
CA GLY A 15 -42.78 6.40 28.72
C GLY A 15 -41.94 5.19 28.30
N THR A 16 -42.41 3.99 28.64
CA THR A 16 -41.84 2.69 28.24
C THR A 16 -42.70 2.11 27.12
N LEU A 17 -42.11 1.72 25.99
CA LEU A 17 -42.71 0.81 24.99
C LEU A 17 -41.63 -0.14 24.42
N PRO A 18 -42.01 -1.34 23.98
CA PRO A 18 -41.20 -2.54 24.15
C PRO A 18 -40.39 -2.93 22.91
N LEU A 19 -39.22 -3.53 23.13
CA LEU A 19 -38.49 -4.30 22.11
C LEU A 19 -38.80 -5.79 22.31
N THR A 20 -39.30 -6.38 21.23
CA THR A 20 -39.61 -7.79 21.03
C THR A 20 -38.35 -8.65 21.16
N GLY A 21 -38.42 -9.66 22.04
CA GLY A 21 -37.40 -10.68 22.20
C GLY A 21 -37.44 -11.71 21.06
N GLN A 22 -36.26 -12.00 20.49
CA GLN A 22 -36.01 -13.20 19.71
C GLN A 22 -35.28 -14.23 20.56
N THR A 23 -35.83 -15.43 20.54
CA THR A 23 -35.47 -16.64 21.27
C THR A 23 -34.12 -17.21 20.81
N LEU A 24 -33.25 -17.50 21.78
CA LEU A 24 -32.12 -18.43 21.65
C LEU A 24 -32.64 -19.86 21.79
N LEU A 25 -32.31 -20.75 20.85
CA LEU A 25 -32.42 -22.20 21.02
C LEU A 25 -31.22 -22.89 20.37
N ALA A 26 -30.75 -23.91 21.08
CA ALA A 26 -29.45 -24.54 20.97
C ALA A 26 -29.36 -25.64 19.90
N ALA A 27 -28.11 -25.93 19.53
CA ALA A 27 -27.48 -27.22 19.26
C ALA A 27 -28.15 -28.25 18.34
N GLY A 28 -27.39 -28.68 17.32
CA GLY A 28 -27.62 -29.92 16.58
C GLY A 28 -26.40 -30.29 15.72
N ASN A 29 -25.56 -31.18 16.24
CA ASN A 29 -24.47 -31.86 15.52
C ASN A 29 -25.06 -32.99 14.66
N PRO A 30 -24.47 -33.32 13.50
CA PRO A 30 -24.18 -34.73 13.26
C PRO A 30 -22.85 -34.97 12.52
N HIS A 31 -21.88 -35.50 13.26
CA HIS A 31 -20.87 -36.41 12.73
C HIS A 31 -21.44 -37.84 12.76
N GLU A 32 -21.77 -38.41 11.61
CA GLU A 32 -21.64 -39.87 11.35
C GLU A 32 -22.05 -40.19 9.91
N LYS A 33 -21.07 -40.48 9.05
CA LYS A 33 -21.04 -41.63 8.12
C LYS A 33 -19.84 -41.52 7.18
N LEU A 34 -19.35 -42.69 6.78
CA LEU A 34 -18.33 -42.95 5.74
C LEU A 34 -16.87 -43.00 6.21
N LYS A 35 -16.57 -43.94 7.12
CA LYS A 35 -15.35 -44.75 7.01
C LYS A 35 -15.68 -46.00 6.20
N GLY A 36 -14.96 -46.22 5.11
CA GLY A 36 -15.02 -47.48 4.36
C GLY A 36 -15.05 -47.28 2.85
N GLN A 37 -13.96 -46.76 2.27
CA GLN A 37 -13.56 -46.95 0.86
C GLN A 37 -12.25 -46.18 0.60
N SER A 38 -11.12 -46.67 1.10
CA SER A 38 -9.82 -46.05 0.80
C SER A 38 -8.65 -47.01 1.01
N GLN A 39 -8.66 -48.19 0.37
CA GLN A 39 -7.44 -49.03 0.32
C GLN A 39 -7.19 -49.81 -0.98
N SER A 40 -7.98 -49.67 -2.06
CA SER A 40 -7.67 -50.33 -3.36
C SER A 40 -7.28 -49.40 -4.52
N ALA A 41 -7.31 -48.07 -4.35
CA ALA A 41 -6.99 -47.11 -5.41
C ALA A 41 -5.50 -46.67 -5.46
N ALA A 42 -4.73 -46.92 -4.40
CA ALA A 42 -3.35 -46.41 -4.28
C ALA A 42 -2.28 -47.31 -4.94
N SER A 43 -2.55 -48.58 -5.23
CA SER A 43 -1.56 -49.48 -5.88
C SER A 43 -1.51 -49.34 -7.41
N ASN A 44 -2.60 -48.94 -8.08
CA ASN A 44 -2.65 -48.90 -9.55
C ASN A 44 -2.12 -47.59 -10.19
N GLN A 45 -1.79 -46.56 -9.40
CA GLN A 45 -1.22 -45.31 -9.94
C GLN A 45 0.32 -45.29 -9.93
N HIS A 46 0.97 -46.14 -9.12
CA HIS A 46 2.43 -46.13 -9.00
C HIS A 46 3.17 -46.88 -10.14
N GLU A 47 2.51 -47.84 -10.80
CA GLU A 47 3.07 -48.54 -11.97
C GLU A 47 2.96 -47.75 -13.28
N LYS A 48 1.94 -46.88 -13.43
CA LYS A 48 1.77 -46.05 -14.65
C LYS A 48 2.79 -44.90 -14.76
N LEU A 49 3.33 -44.42 -13.63
CA LEU A 49 4.30 -43.31 -13.60
C LEU A 49 5.75 -43.75 -13.90
N LYS A 50 6.10 -45.03 -13.70
CA LYS A 50 7.44 -45.56 -14.04
C LYS A 50 7.62 -45.86 -15.54
N GLY A 51 6.55 -46.17 -16.27
CA GLY A 51 6.61 -46.42 -17.71
C GLY A 51 6.75 -45.18 -18.59
N GLN A 52 6.32 -44.00 -18.12
CA GLN A 52 6.36 -42.76 -18.91
C GLN A 52 7.66 -41.96 -18.79
N SER A 53 8.46 -42.15 -17.72
CA SER A 53 9.74 -41.46 -17.57
C SER A 53 10.88 -42.08 -18.39
N GLN A 54 10.78 -43.36 -18.76
CA GLN A 54 11.80 -44.05 -19.58
C GLN A 54 11.68 -43.77 -21.09
N LEU A 55 10.50 -43.40 -21.62
CA LEU A 55 10.37 -43.00 -23.03
C LEU A 55 10.78 -41.55 -23.32
N ALA A 56 10.78 -40.66 -22.33
CA ALA A 56 11.16 -39.25 -22.52
C ALA A 56 12.68 -39.02 -22.53
N ALA A 57 13.46 -39.94 -21.95
CA ALA A 57 14.92 -39.82 -21.83
C ALA A 57 15.67 -40.27 -23.11
N SER A 58 15.11 -41.18 -23.91
CA SER A 58 15.77 -41.64 -25.15
C SER A 58 15.64 -40.66 -26.33
N ASN A 59 14.64 -39.77 -26.33
CA ASN A 59 14.42 -38.84 -27.44
C ASN A 59 15.24 -37.53 -27.37
N GLN A 60 16.05 -37.34 -26.31
CA GLN A 60 16.89 -36.14 -26.16
C GLN A 60 18.37 -36.37 -26.52
N HIS A 61 18.80 -37.60 -26.80
CA HIS A 61 20.19 -37.90 -27.17
C HIS A 61 20.46 -37.98 -28.68
N GLU A 62 19.43 -37.89 -29.53
CA GLU A 62 19.59 -37.99 -30.99
C GLU A 62 19.49 -36.65 -31.75
N LYS A 63 19.32 -35.52 -31.05
CA LYS A 63 19.15 -34.19 -31.68
C LYS A 63 20.36 -33.24 -31.59
N LEU A 64 21.52 -33.73 -31.17
CA LEU A 64 22.74 -32.93 -30.95
C LEU A 64 23.91 -33.23 -31.90
N LYS A 65 23.69 -33.95 -33.00
CA LYS A 65 24.71 -34.11 -34.05
C LYS A 65 24.32 -33.33 -35.30
N GLY A 66 24.80 -32.09 -35.38
CA GLY A 66 24.71 -31.28 -36.60
C GLY A 66 24.45 -29.80 -36.37
N GLN A 67 25.31 -29.11 -35.62
CA GLN A 67 25.38 -27.65 -35.67
C GLN A 67 26.83 -27.22 -35.93
N SER A 68 27.07 -26.82 -37.17
CA SER A 68 28.27 -26.12 -37.62
C SER A 68 28.35 -24.76 -36.91
N LEU A 69 29.43 -24.50 -36.18
CA LEU A 69 29.73 -23.18 -35.61
C LEU A 69 30.01 -22.19 -36.74
N GLN A 70 29.08 -21.27 -37.01
CA GLN A 70 29.35 -20.12 -37.86
C GLN A 70 30.13 -19.05 -37.06
N PRO A 71 31.05 -18.29 -37.69
CA PRO A 71 31.78 -17.22 -37.00
C PRO A 71 30.83 -16.05 -36.70
N CYS A 72 30.92 -15.51 -35.48
CA CYS A 72 30.14 -14.34 -35.07
C CYS A 72 30.49 -13.12 -35.92
N ASP A 73 29.46 -12.47 -36.45
CA ASP A 73 29.53 -11.20 -37.16
C ASP A 73 29.89 -10.06 -36.18
N PRO A 74 30.89 -9.21 -36.47
CA PRO A 74 31.28 -8.09 -35.59
C PRO A 74 30.21 -7.01 -35.36
N SER A 75 29.08 -7.07 -36.07
CA SER A 75 27.98 -6.12 -35.95
C SER A 75 27.04 -6.32 -34.75
N ASP A 76 27.20 -7.41 -33.96
CA ASP A 76 26.33 -7.73 -32.82
C ASP A 76 26.67 -7.00 -31.50
N LEU A 77 27.71 -6.17 -31.47
CA LEU A 77 28.18 -5.51 -30.24
C LEU A 77 27.32 -4.31 -29.77
N ASN A 78 26.21 -3.99 -30.45
CA ASN A 78 25.37 -2.84 -30.13
C ASN A 78 23.87 -3.12 -29.96
N ARG A 79 23.48 -4.39 -29.85
CA ARG A 79 22.10 -4.74 -29.50
C ARG A 79 21.94 -4.67 -27.99
N THR A 80 21.68 -3.47 -27.47
CA THR A 80 21.08 -3.33 -26.14
C THR A 80 19.87 -4.26 -26.06
N ASP A 81 19.79 -5.03 -24.98
CA ASP A 81 18.71 -6.00 -24.75
C ASP A 81 17.38 -5.25 -24.56
N THR A 82 16.81 -4.75 -25.66
CA THR A 82 15.51 -4.06 -25.76
C THR A 82 14.35 -4.95 -25.34
N ASN A 83 14.63 -6.21 -24.95
CA ASN A 83 13.65 -7.15 -24.50
C ASN A 83 13.34 -7.03 -22.99
N ARG A 84 14.14 -6.31 -22.21
CA ARG A 84 13.87 -6.03 -20.79
C ARG A 84 13.60 -4.53 -20.61
N GLY A 85 12.52 -4.18 -19.90
CA GLY A 85 12.27 -2.79 -19.53
C GLY A 85 13.34 -2.30 -18.54
N TRP A 86 13.24 -1.05 -18.11
CA TRP A 86 14.25 -0.44 -17.26
C TRP A 86 14.28 -1.11 -15.89
N LEU A 87 15.47 -1.49 -15.46
CA LEU A 87 15.71 -2.00 -14.10
C LEU A 87 16.23 -0.85 -13.25
N ALA A 88 15.44 -0.44 -12.27
CA ALA A 88 15.82 0.57 -11.30
C ALA A 88 15.76 0.00 -9.89
N GLU A 89 16.83 0.19 -9.14
CA GLU A 89 16.92 -0.25 -7.76
C GLU A 89 17.53 0.89 -6.94
N ILE A 90 16.93 1.23 -5.79
CA ILE A 90 17.53 2.18 -4.85
C ILE A 90 17.37 1.67 -3.42
N GLN A 91 18.46 1.75 -2.66
CA GLN A 91 18.51 1.39 -1.25
C GLN A 91 18.96 2.61 -0.44
N LEU A 92 18.17 2.98 0.56
CA LEU A 92 18.37 4.12 1.42
C LEU A 92 18.49 3.64 2.87
N GLY A 93 19.58 4.00 3.54
CA GLY A 93 19.78 3.73 4.96
C GLY A 93 19.92 5.03 5.73
N PHE A 94 18.99 5.27 6.64
CA PHE A 94 18.93 6.43 7.52
C PHE A 94 19.46 6.07 8.89
N ALA A 95 20.38 6.87 9.43
CA ALA A 95 20.99 6.62 10.72
C ALA A 95 21.04 7.92 11.54
N ASP A 96 20.89 7.78 12.86
CA ASP A 96 21.14 8.88 13.77
C ASP A 96 22.65 9.16 13.85
N ARG A 97 23.02 10.43 13.72
CA ARG A 97 24.39 10.93 13.87
C ARG A 97 24.63 11.57 15.24
N GLY A 98 23.61 11.61 16.10
CA GLY A 98 23.61 12.22 17.42
C GLY A 98 23.10 13.66 17.42
N ASP A 99 23.33 14.42 16.35
CA ASP A 99 22.78 15.77 16.16
C ASP A 99 21.54 15.78 15.25
N LYS A 100 21.46 14.84 14.32
CA LYS A 100 20.37 14.66 13.36
C LYS A 100 20.44 13.30 12.70
N THR A 101 19.34 12.91 12.06
CA THR A 101 19.34 11.78 11.13
C THR A 101 20.03 12.13 9.82
N VAL A 102 20.81 11.21 9.26
CA VAL A 102 21.45 11.38 7.95
C VAL A 102 21.16 10.18 7.04
N LEU A 103 21.09 10.43 5.74
CA LEU A 103 21.16 9.36 4.73
C LEU A 103 22.59 8.82 4.69
N ARG A 104 22.87 7.78 5.47
CA ARG A 104 24.19 7.19 5.67
C ARG A 104 24.56 6.19 4.58
N GLN A 105 23.57 5.44 4.09
CA GLN A 105 23.75 4.45 3.02
C GLN A 105 22.88 4.82 1.82
N ARG A 106 23.49 4.81 0.64
CA ARG A 106 22.78 4.96 -0.64
C ARG A 106 23.41 4.05 -1.68
N SER A 107 22.66 3.08 -2.16
CA SER A 107 23.01 2.28 -3.36
C SER A 107 21.94 2.52 -4.41
N GLN A 108 22.34 2.70 -5.67
CA GLN A 108 21.42 2.96 -6.77
C GLN A 108 21.86 2.24 -8.04
N LYS A 109 20.88 1.79 -8.81
CA LYS A 109 21.02 1.21 -10.15
C LYS A 109 19.87 1.73 -11.00
N GLY A 110 20.18 2.09 -12.24
CA GLY A 110 19.18 2.65 -13.14
C GLY A 110 18.73 4.06 -12.72
N PRO A 111 17.52 4.48 -13.13
CA PRO A 111 17.11 5.88 -13.05
C PRO A 111 16.74 6.40 -11.65
N LEU A 112 16.41 5.54 -10.69
CA LEU A 112 15.95 6.00 -9.37
C LEU A 112 17.06 6.81 -8.69
N ALA A 113 16.69 7.97 -8.17
CA ALA A 113 17.63 8.87 -7.51
C ALA A 113 16.99 9.51 -6.27
N VAL A 114 17.82 10.10 -5.43
CA VAL A 114 17.35 10.97 -4.34
C VAL A 114 18.01 12.33 -4.43
N GLN A 115 17.27 13.38 -4.08
CA GLN A 115 17.87 14.69 -3.87
C GLN A 115 18.75 14.69 -2.61
N ARG A 116 19.58 15.73 -2.48
CA ARG A 116 20.32 15.98 -1.25
C ARG A 116 19.33 16.07 -0.07
N PRO A 117 19.55 15.34 1.03
CA PRO A 117 18.68 15.42 2.19
C PRO A 117 18.49 16.86 2.70
N LEU A 118 17.25 17.17 3.08
CA LEU A 118 16.81 18.46 3.58
C LEU A 118 16.45 18.35 5.06
N TYR A 119 16.56 19.47 5.78
CA TYR A 119 16.38 19.54 7.23
C TYR A 119 15.52 20.75 7.63
N PRO A 120 14.30 20.90 7.08
CA PRO A 120 13.45 22.06 7.37
C PRO A 120 12.99 22.10 8.84
N GLU A 121 12.96 20.95 9.52
CA GLU A 121 12.50 20.78 10.90
C GLU A 121 13.64 20.53 11.89
N GLY A 122 14.91 20.68 11.49
CA GLY A 122 16.07 20.40 12.35
C GLY A 122 16.59 18.96 12.19
N PRO A 123 16.39 18.03 13.15
CA PRO A 123 17.05 16.73 13.14
C PRO A 123 16.45 15.69 12.18
N VAL A 124 15.25 15.95 11.64
CA VAL A 124 14.52 15.03 10.76
C VAL A 124 15.11 15.03 9.35
N CYS A 125 15.39 13.86 8.79
CA CYS A 125 15.98 13.74 7.46
C CYS A 125 14.90 13.65 6.36
N HIS A 126 14.62 14.78 5.69
CA HIS A 126 13.67 14.81 4.57
C HIS A 126 14.39 14.41 3.28
N THR A 127 13.87 13.40 2.60
CA THR A 127 14.48 12.83 1.39
C THR A 127 13.44 12.75 0.27
N TYR A 128 13.77 13.36 -0.87
CA TYR A 128 12.89 13.32 -2.04
C TYR A 128 13.37 12.23 -2.98
N LEU A 129 12.55 11.18 -3.11
CA LEU A 129 12.75 10.10 -4.06
C LEU A 129 12.28 10.55 -5.44
N LEU A 130 13.16 10.36 -6.42
CA LEU A 130 12.96 10.75 -7.79
C LEU A 130 12.89 9.51 -8.68
N HIS A 131 11.93 9.53 -9.59
CA HIS A 131 11.94 8.71 -10.80
C HIS A 131 12.05 9.68 -11.99
N PRO A 132 13.28 10.02 -12.43
CA PRO A 132 13.51 10.95 -13.54
C PRO A 132 12.80 10.60 -14.85
N PRO A 133 12.63 9.31 -15.22
CA PRO A 133 11.76 8.95 -16.33
C PRO A 133 10.33 9.42 -16.03
N GLY A 134 9.71 10.10 -16.99
CA GLY A 134 8.39 10.73 -16.83
C GLY A 134 7.22 9.79 -16.52
N GLY A 135 7.48 8.48 -16.42
CA GLY A 135 6.61 7.44 -15.91
C GLY A 135 7.19 6.05 -16.17
N VAL A 136 6.42 5.04 -15.81
CA VAL A 136 6.79 3.62 -15.86
C VAL A 136 6.02 2.96 -17.01
N VAL A 137 6.73 2.23 -17.86
CA VAL A 137 6.15 1.50 -19.00
C VAL A 137 6.19 -0.02 -18.78
N GLY A 138 5.44 -0.75 -19.61
CA GLY A 138 5.38 -2.21 -19.51
C GLY A 138 6.76 -2.86 -19.64
N GLY A 139 7.14 -3.66 -18.64
CA GLY A 139 8.42 -4.35 -18.56
C GLY A 139 9.43 -3.69 -17.61
N ASP A 140 9.20 -2.45 -17.18
CA ASP A 140 10.04 -1.77 -16.19
C ASP A 140 9.90 -2.42 -14.81
N GLN A 141 10.97 -2.35 -14.02
CA GLN A 141 11.00 -2.86 -12.65
C GLN A 141 11.68 -1.83 -11.75
N LEU A 142 10.92 -1.32 -10.78
CA LEU A 142 11.39 -0.40 -9.77
C LEU A 142 11.44 -1.12 -8.42
N THR A 143 12.60 -1.19 -7.79
CA THR A 143 12.75 -1.69 -6.41
C THR A 143 13.28 -0.58 -5.51
N ILE A 144 12.52 -0.25 -4.47
CA ILE A 144 12.86 0.79 -3.52
C ILE A 144 12.96 0.16 -2.13
N THR A 145 14.09 0.38 -1.47
CA THR A 145 14.31 -0.06 -0.09
C THR A 145 14.67 1.13 0.77
N ALA A 146 13.97 1.28 1.89
CA ALA A 146 14.28 2.30 2.89
C ALA A 146 14.38 1.64 4.26
N HIS A 147 15.53 1.82 4.91
CA HIS A 147 15.78 1.33 6.26
C HIS A 147 16.10 2.51 7.18
N VAL A 148 15.36 2.63 8.28
CA VAL A 148 15.59 3.62 9.33
C VAL A 148 16.12 2.91 10.57
N SER A 149 17.39 3.15 10.89
CA SER A 149 18.07 2.54 12.03
C SER A 149 17.62 3.16 13.36
N GLU A 150 18.01 2.53 14.47
CA GLU A 150 17.64 2.96 15.82
C GLU A 150 17.93 4.44 16.06
N GLY A 151 16.98 5.12 16.72
CA GLY A 151 17.03 6.56 17.02
C GLY A 151 16.87 7.48 15.80
N ALA A 152 16.89 6.95 14.57
CA ALA A 152 16.77 7.75 13.37
C ALA A 152 15.31 8.07 13.03
N HIS A 153 15.12 9.22 12.37
CA HIS A 153 13.83 9.73 11.96
C HIS A 153 13.92 10.35 10.56
N ALA A 154 13.23 9.71 9.61
CA ALA A 154 13.25 10.09 8.20
C ALA A 154 11.85 10.30 7.63
N LEU A 155 11.71 11.33 6.79
CA LEU A 155 10.56 11.55 5.91
C LEU A 155 10.98 11.32 4.47
N VAL A 156 10.34 10.38 3.79
CA VAL A 156 10.56 10.10 2.37
C VAL A 156 9.30 10.39 1.59
N THR A 157 9.40 11.25 0.58
CA THR A 157 8.29 11.64 -0.30
C THR A 157 8.77 11.74 -1.74
N THR A 158 7.85 11.85 -2.70
CA THR A 158 8.17 12.12 -4.11
C THR A 158 7.71 13.51 -4.50
N PRO A 159 8.37 14.19 -5.45
CA PRO A 159 7.96 15.54 -5.86
C PRO A 159 6.76 15.55 -6.80
N GLY A 160 6.27 14.39 -7.22
CA GLY A 160 5.20 14.30 -8.18
C GLY A 160 4.71 12.87 -8.33
N ALA A 161 3.53 12.75 -8.94
CA ALA A 161 2.86 11.49 -9.17
C ALA A 161 3.67 10.56 -10.08
N THR A 162 3.67 9.27 -9.76
CA THR A 162 4.24 8.24 -10.63
C THR A 162 3.20 7.82 -11.66
N LYS A 163 3.50 8.01 -12.94
CA LYS A 163 2.57 7.65 -14.02
C LYS A 163 2.89 6.25 -14.55
N PHE A 164 1.91 5.36 -14.56
CA PHE A 164 2.02 4.06 -15.21
C PHE A 164 1.31 4.13 -16.57
N TYR A 165 2.09 3.99 -17.64
CA TYR A 165 1.60 4.12 -19.00
C TYR A 165 0.97 2.83 -19.53
N ARG A 166 0.25 2.96 -20.65
CA ARG A 166 -0.28 1.84 -21.43
C ARG A 166 0.82 0.82 -21.73
N SER A 167 0.52 -0.44 -21.52
CA SER A 167 1.40 -1.55 -21.86
C SER A 167 1.00 -2.22 -23.18
N ALA A 168 2.00 -2.56 -24.01
CA ALA A 168 1.83 -3.39 -25.21
C ALA A 168 1.83 -4.90 -24.91
N GLY A 169 1.80 -5.30 -23.63
CA GLY A 169 1.75 -6.70 -23.23
C GLY A 169 2.48 -6.99 -21.92
N LYS A 170 3.67 -6.39 -21.74
CA LYS A 170 4.57 -6.62 -20.60
C LYS A 170 4.05 -5.99 -19.30
N LEU A 171 4.36 -6.62 -18.17
CA LEU A 171 3.97 -6.15 -16.84
C LEU A 171 5.03 -5.18 -16.30
N ALA A 172 4.62 -4.02 -15.82
CA ALA A 172 5.48 -3.15 -15.02
C ALA A 172 5.46 -3.60 -13.55
N HIS A 173 6.59 -3.52 -12.86
CA HIS A 173 6.71 -3.91 -11.47
C HIS A 173 7.20 -2.74 -10.59
N GLN A 174 6.56 -2.54 -9.44
CA GLN A 174 7.06 -1.68 -8.38
C GLN A 174 7.12 -2.46 -7.07
N ARG A 175 8.28 -2.52 -6.44
CA ARG A 175 8.49 -3.16 -5.15
C ARG A 175 9.03 -2.16 -4.15
N GLN A 176 8.40 -2.07 -3.01
CA GLN A 176 8.79 -1.23 -1.88
C GLN A 176 9.05 -2.12 -0.67
N ILE A 177 10.18 -1.92 -0.02
CA ILE A 177 10.58 -2.65 1.19
C ILE A 177 11.00 -1.61 2.22
N LEU A 178 10.17 -1.42 3.23
CA LEU A 178 10.32 -0.40 4.24
C LEU A 178 10.64 -1.06 5.58
N SER A 179 11.65 -0.58 6.28
CA SER A 179 12.07 -1.17 7.56
C SER A 179 12.35 -0.09 8.60
N VAL A 180 11.77 -0.25 9.77
CA VAL A 180 11.86 0.68 10.91
C VAL A 180 12.40 -0.06 12.11
N ALA A 181 13.58 0.34 12.60
CA ALA A 181 14.17 -0.24 13.80
C ALA A 181 13.46 0.22 15.09
N SER A 182 13.82 -0.38 16.23
CA SER A 182 13.27 0.03 17.52
C SER A 182 13.62 1.50 17.79
N GLY A 183 12.66 2.27 18.32
CA GLY A 183 12.83 3.70 18.57
C GLY A 183 13.01 4.57 17.33
N ALA A 184 12.97 3.99 16.12
CA ALA A 184 13.09 4.72 14.87
C ALA A 184 11.72 5.20 14.36
N GLN A 185 11.73 6.17 13.46
CA GLN A 185 10.51 6.73 12.85
C GLN A 185 10.66 6.86 11.33
N LEU A 186 9.74 6.26 10.57
CA LEU A 186 9.66 6.42 9.12
C LEU A 186 8.34 7.04 8.71
N GLU A 187 8.43 8.10 7.93
CA GLU A 187 7.30 8.73 7.26
C GLU A 187 7.41 8.46 5.75
N TRP A 188 6.58 7.59 5.20
CA TRP A 188 6.58 7.21 3.78
C TRP A 188 5.39 7.82 3.04
N LEU A 189 5.60 8.98 2.44
CA LEU A 189 4.54 9.89 2.00
C LEU A 189 4.68 10.25 0.51
N PRO A 190 4.73 9.27 -0.43
CA PRO A 190 4.86 9.54 -1.85
C PRO A 190 3.61 10.24 -2.41
N GLN A 191 3.73 10.94 -3.53
CA GLN A 191 2.58 11.35 -4.33
C GLN A 191 1.90 10.12 -4.97
N GLU A 192 0.72 10.31 -5.56
CA GLU A 192 -0.10 9.23 -6.07
C GLU A 192 0.53 8.48 -7.25
N ASN A 193 0.10 7.23 -7.44
CA ASN A 193 0.33 6.47 -8.66
C ASN A 193 -0.86 6.69 -9.60
N ILE A 194 -0.62 7.22 -10.81
CA ILE A 194 -1.65 7.43 -11.83
C ILE A 194 -1.54 6.31 -12.88
N HIS A 195 -2.56 5.47 -12.96
CA HIS A 195 -2.62 4.34 -13.88
C HIS A 195 -3.40 4.70 -15.13
N PHE A 196 -2.72 4.82 -16.27
CA PHE A 196 -3.36 5.21 -17.53
C PHE A 196 -4.16 4.04 -18.13
N PRO A 197 -5.20 4.31 -18.94
CA PRO A 197 -5.94 3.25 -19.62
C PRO A 197 -5.00 2.34 -20.44
N GLY A 198 -5.06 1.05 -20.12
CA GLY A 198 -4.24 -0.01 -20.71
C GLY A 198 -2.95 -0.31 -19.95
N ALA A 199 -2.71 0.32 -18.80
CA ALA A 199 -1.58 -0.02 -17.95
C ALA A 199 -1.69 -1.47 -17.44
N LYS A 200 -0.53 -2.14 -17.34
CA LYS A 200 -0.40 -3.47 -16.74
C LYS A 200 0.65 -3.36 -15.65
N VAL A 201 0.23 -3.42 -14.39
CA VAL A 201 1.07 -3.11 -13.23
C VAL A 201 0.92 -4.16 -12.15
N ASN A 202 2.05 -4.55 -11.57
CA ASN A 202 2.09 -5.27 -10.32
C ASN A 202 2.90 -4.47 -9.29
N PHE A 203 2.32 -4.20 -8.13
CA PHE A 203 3.03 -3.54 -7.04
C PHE A 203 3.04 -4.38 -5.76
N SER A 204 4.06 -4.17 -4.95
CA SER A 204 4.21 -4.84 -3.66
C SER A 204 4.88 -3.91 -2.68
N THR A 205 4.29 -3.79 -1.50
CA THR A 205 4.81 -2.96 -0.42
C THR A 205 4.87 -3.81 0.84
N ASP A 206 6.09 -4.08 1.30
CA ASP A 206 6.36 -4.80 2.54
C ASP A 206 6.91 -3.82 3.58
N ILE A 207 6.23 -3.69 4.71
CA ILE A 207 6.56 -2.75 5.79
C ILE A 207 6.91 -3.56 7.04
N HIS A 208 8.15 -3.47 7.50
CA HIS A 208 8.64 -4.17 8.69
C HIS A 208 8.96 -3.18 9.80
N ILE A 209 8.26 -3.26 10.92
CA ILE A 209 8.40 -2.32 12.03
C ILE A 209 8.78 -3.11 13.28
N ALA A 210 9.99 -2.88 13.78
CA ALA A 210 10.45 -3.48 15.02
C ALA A 210 9.65 -2.94 16.22
N PRO A 211 9.59 -3.67 17.35
CA PRO A 211 8.93 -3.20 18.56
C PRO A 211 9.41 -1.80 18.97
N GLY A 212 8.47 -0.89 19.24
CA GLY A 212 8.76 0.51 19.59
C GLY A 212 9.14 1.41 18.42
N GLY A 213 9.25 0.88 17.20
CA GLY A 213 9.34 1.69 15.97
C GLY A 213 8.00 2.34 15.64
N ARG A 214 8.03 3.51 14.99
CA ARG A 214 6.84 4.23 14.53
C ARG A 214 6.86 4.39 13.02
N PHE A 215 5.69 4.23 12.41
CA PHE A 215 5.53 4.35 10.97
C PHE A 215 4.29 5.15 10.66
N ILE A 216 4.38 6.09 9.74
CA ILE A 216 3.22 6.66 9.07
C ILE A 216 3.48 6.68 7.58
N GLY A 217 2.56 6.16 6.79
CA GLY A 217 2.72 6.19 5.35
C GLY A 217 1.41 6.00 4.63
N TRP A 218 1.38 6.42 3.37
CA TRP A 218 0.22 6.22 2.53
C TRP A 218 0.60 5.64 1.18
N GLU A 219 -0.37 4.95 0.59
CA GLU A 219 -0.39 4.59 -0.81
C GLU A 219 -1.66 5.19 -1.42
N MET A 220 -1.49 5.94 -2.52
CA MET A 220 -2.60 6.56 -3.26
C MET A 220 -2.54 6.09 -4.71
N HIS A 221 -3.69 5.70 -5.25
CA HIS A 221 -3.86 5.23 -6.61
C HIS A 221 -4.96 6.02 -7.30
N CYS A 222 -4.65 6.56 -8.47
CA CYS A 222 -5.59 7.17 -9.39
C CYS A 222 -5.76 6.24 -10.61
N PHE A 223 -7.00 5.89 -10.93
CA PHE A 223 -7.34 4.97 -12.01
C PHE A 223 -7.92 5.77 -13.18
N GLY A 224 -7.09 5.97 -14.20
CA GLY A 224 -7.39 6.81 -15.36
C GLY A 224 -6.77 8.19 -15.26
N ARG A 225 -7.34 9.15 -15.99
CA ARG A 225 -6.95 10.57 -16.00
C ARG A 225 -8.21 11.43 -15.83
N PRO A 226 -8.69 11.63 -14.60
CA PRO A 226 -9.93 12.36 -14.33
C PRO A 226 -9.92 13.79 -14.87
N ALA A 227 -8.77 14.48 -14.83
CA ALA A 227 -8.60 15.81 -15.42
C ALA A 227 -8.82 15.85 -16.95
N LEU A 228 -8.76 14.69 -17.62
CA LEU A 228 -9.04 14.52 -19.05
C LEU A 228 -10.33 13.72 -19.30
N ASN A 229 -11.14 13.47 -18.28
CA ASN A 229 -12.33 12.62 -18.34
C ASN A 229 -12.07 11.20 -18.88
N GLU A 230 -10.88 10.65 -18.61
CA GLU A 230 -10.55 9.28 -19.00
C GLU A 230 -10.62 8.33 -17.81
N CYS A 231 -11.46 7.31 -17.92
CA CYS A 231 -11.57 6.24 -16.92
C CYS A 231 -10.59 5.09 -17.21
N PHE A 232 -10.23 4.31 -16.19
CA PHE A 232 -9.44 3.09 -16.35
C PHE A 232 -10.28 1.94 -16.93
N GLU A 233 -10.60 2.01 -18.21
CA GLU A 233 -11.48 1.05 -18.91
C GLU A 233 -10.73 -0.14 -19.54
N THR A 234 -9.40 -0.07 -19.61
CA THR A 234 -8.54 -1.16 -20.07
C THR A 234 -7.33 -1.30 -19.16
N GLY A 235 -6.75 -2.50 -19.09
CA GLY A 235 -5.57 -2.77 -18.29
C GLY A 235 -5.83 -3.68 -17.10
N HIS A 236 -4.77 -3.91 -16.32
CA HIS A 236 -4.81 -4.76 -15.15
C HIS A 236 -3.81 -4.26 -14.11
N ILE A 237 -4.30 -4.03 -12.91
CA ILE A 237 -3.49 -3.62 -11.77
C ILE A 237 -3.68 -4.66 -10.69
N ALA A 238 -2.58 -5.26 -10.25
CA ALA A 238 -2.56 -6.16 -9.12
C ALA A 238 -1.51 -5.71 -8.12
N GLY A 239 -1.68 -6.08 -6.86
CA GLY A 239 -0.64 -5.84 -5.88
C GLY A 239 -1.05 -6.17 -4.47
N HIS A 240 -0.13 -5.93 -3.54
CA HIS A 240 -0.37 -6.11 -2.12
C HIS A 240 0.40 -5.11 -1.28
N CYS A 241 -0.14 -4.86 -0.09
CA CYS A 241 0.52 -4.16 1.00
C CYS A 241 0.51 -5.07 2.23
N ARG A 242 1.68 -5.27 2.84
CA ARG A 242 1.87 -6.08 4.03
C ARG A 242 2.55 -5.28 5.12
N VAL A 243 2.02 -5.37 6.33
CA VAL A 243 2.61 -4.72 7.51
C VAL A 243 2.93 -5.77 8.55
N TYR A 244 4.18 -5.75 8.99
CA TYR A 244 4.71 -6.59 10.04
C TYR A 244 5.04 -5.74 11.26
N LEU A 245 4.45 -6.05 12.42
CA LEU A 245 4.84 -5.50 13.72
C LEU A 245 5.63 -6.57 14.47
N GLY A 246 6.92 -6.33 14.67
CA GLY A 246 7.89 -7.39 14.98
C GLY A 246 7.87 -8.46 13.89
N ASP A 247 7.68 -9.71 14.29
CA ASP A 247 7.58 -10.86 13.37
C ASP A 247 6.13 -11.19 12.97
N GLN A 248 5.14 -10.43 13.45
CA GLN A 248 3.73 -10.71 13.21
C GLN A 248 3.21 -9.92 12.02
N LEU A 249 2.61 -10.62 11.05
CA LEU A 249 1.87 -10.00 9.93
C LEU A 249 0.51 -9.51 10.44
N VAL A 250 0.36 -8.21 10.64
CA VAL A 250 -0.88 -7.59 11.18
C VAL A 250 -1.83 -7.11 10.09
N LEU A 251 -1.30 -6.81 8.90
CA LEU A 251 -2.09 -6.42 7.74
C LEU A 251 -1.58 -7.13 6.49
N ALA A 252 -2.49 -7.74 5.74
CA ALA A 252 -2.26 -8.21 4.39
C ALA A 252 -3.41 -7.74 3.49
N GLU A 253 -3.18 -6.67 2.76
CA GLU A 253 -4.15 -6.09 1.83
C GLU A 253 -3.75 -6.45 0.40
N GLY A 254 -4.72 -6.82 -0.42
CA GLY A 254 -4.51 -7.16 -1.83
C GLY A 254 -5.43 -6.34 -2.71
N MET A 255 -4.89 -5.83 -3.81
CA MET A 255 -5.67 -5.19 -4.86
C MET A 255 -5.58 -6.01 -6.14
N ASN A 256 -6.72 -6.22 -6.79
CA ASN A 256 -6.79 -6.82 -8.11
C ASN A 256 -7.89 -6.12 -8.91
N LEU A 257 -7.50 -5.08 -9.64
CA LEU A 257 -8.38 -4.28 -10.47
C LEU A 257 -8.18 -4.67 -11.93
N ASN A 258 -9.15 -5.39 -12.48
CA ASN A 258 -9.29 -5.59 -13.92
C ASN A 258 -10.29 -4.58 -14.45
N ALA A 259 -9.99 -3.90 -15.55
CA ALA A 259 -10.89 -2.88 -16.07
C ALA A 259 -12.26 -3.42 -16.55
N SER A 260 -12.41 -4.73 -16.71
CA SER A 260 -13.65 -5.41 -17.13
C SER A 260 -14.72 -5.57 -16.03
N LEU A 261 -14.61 -4.89 -14.89
CA LEU A 261 -15.54 -5.11 -13.76
C LEU A 261 -16.98 -4.75 -14.15
N SER A 262 -17.89 -5.73 -14.01
CA SER A 262 -19.33 -5.55 -14.22
C SER A 262 -19.94 -4.58 -13.19
N GLN A 263 -21.09 -3.99 -13.50
CA GLN A 263 -21.75 -2.97 -12.65
C GLN A 263 -21.85 -3.30 -11.14
N PRO A 264 -22.13 -4.55 -10.70
CA PRO A 264 -22.16 -4.88 -9.26
C PRO A 264 -20.80 -4.75 -8.58
N ALA A 265 -19.70 -5.00 -9.30
CA ALA A 265 -18.36 -4.86 -8.77
C ALA A 265 -17.94 -3.39 -8.60
N ARG A 266 -18.58 -2.44 -9.30
CA ARG A 266 -18.29 -1.00 -9.12
C ARG A 266 -18.69 -0.52 -7.72
N ALA A 267 -19.91 -0.79 -7.27
CA ALA A 267 -20.38 -0.35 -5.95
C ALA A 267 -19.57 -0.95 -4.78
N ALA A 268 -19.11 -2.20 -4.94
CA ALA A 268 -18.27 -2.92 -3.96
C ALA A 268 -16.76 -2.67 -4.11
N SER A 269 -16.32 -1.88 -5.10
CA SER A 269 -14.92 -1.50 -5.30
C SER A 269 -14.73 0.01 -5.15
N LEU A 270 -14.58 0.74 -6.25
CA LEU A 270 -14.26 2.16 -6.30
C LEU A 270 -15.49 3.06 -6.39
N ARG A 271 -16.69 2.48 -6.51
CA ARG A 271 -17.94 3.18 -6.85
C ARG A 271 -17.74 3.99 -8.14
N ASP A 272 -17.82 5.31 -8.02
CA ASP A 272 -17.56 6.29 -9.08
C ASP A 272 -16.38 7.21 -8.72
N PHE A 273 -15.53 6.78 -7.79
CA PHE A 273 -14.33 7.49 -7.40
C PHE A 273 -13.14 6.99 -8.22
N PRO A 274 -12.42 7.87 -8.93
CA PRO A 274 -11.20 7.48 -9.65
C PRO A 274 -10.03 7.21 -8.71
N MET A 275 -10.11 7.58 -7.43
CA MET A 275 -9.01 7.40 -6.48
C MET A 275 -9.33 6.45 -5.35
N ASN A 276 -8.33 5.66 -4.98
CA ASN A 276 -8.27 4.87 -3.76
C ASN A 276 -7.00 5.20 -2.99
N ALA A 277 -7.09 5.27 -1.67
CA ALA A 277 -5.95 5.52 -0.82
C ALA A 277 -6.05 4.78 0.51
N THR A 278 -4.88 4.36 1.02
CA THR A 278 -4.73 3.78 2.35
C THR A 278 -3.60 4.51 3.06
N LEU A 279 -3.90 5.07 4.24
CA LEU A 279 -2.93 5.62 5.19
C LEU A 279 -2.80 4.64 6.36
N LEU A 280 -1.57 4.32 6.72
CA LEU A 280 -1.22 3.38 7.78
C LEU A 280 -0.42 4.10 8.86
N ILE A 281 -0.75 3.87 10.12
CA ILE A 281 -0.07 4.46 11.28
C ILE A 281 0.22 3.38 12.32
N ALA A 282 1.50 3.14 12.59
CA ALA A 282 1.97 2.26 13.66
C ALA A 282 2.70 3.06 14.74
N GLY A 283 2.60 2.62 15.99
CA GLY A 283 2.88 3.47 17.16
C GLY A 283 1.72 4.42 17.44
N GLU A 284 0.50 3.91 17.21
CA GLU A 284 -0.75 4.57 17.53
C GLU A 284 -1.06 4.53 19.03
N THR A 285 -2.04 5.34 19.44
CA THR A 285 -2.70 5.21 20.74
C THR A 285 -4.21 5.41 20.57
N ASP A 286 -4.98 5.03 21.59
CA ASP A 286 -6.42 5.30 21.66
C ASP A 286 -6.73 6.80 21.48
N GLU A 287 -5.90 7.69 22.03
CA GLU A 287 -6.04 9.13 21.84
C GLU A 287 -5.86 9.53 20.37
N LEU A 288 -4.88 8.95 19.67
CA LEU A 288 -4.68 9.21 18.25
C LEU A 288 -5.86 8.69 17.41
N LEU A 289 -6.43 7.53 17.76
CA LEU A 289 -7.64 7.03 17.10
C LEU A 289 -8.81 8.02 17.22
N ILE A 290 -9.05 8.56 18.41
CA ILE A 290 -10.11 9.56 18.64
C ILE A 290 -9.86 10.80 17.77
N VAL A 291 -8.62 11.31 17.75
CA VAL A 291 -8.26 12.46 16.90
C VAL A 291 -8.53 12.17 15.42
N VAL A 292 -8.17 10.97 14.94
CA VAL A 292 -8.45 10.57 13.55
C VAL A 292 -9.96 10.49 13.29
N GLN A 293 -10.73 9.90 14.20
CA GLN A 293 -12.20 9.83 14.08
C GLN A 293 -12.83 11.23 14.01
N ASP A 294 -12.38 12.16 14.86
CA ASP A 294 -12.85 13.54 14.86
C ASP A 294 -12.54 14.26 13.54
N LEU A 295 -11.34 14.07 12.99
CA LEU A 295 -10.96 14.63 11.68
C LEU A 295 -11.84 14.06 10.55
N LEU A 296 -12.16 12.77 10.59
CA LEU A 296 -13.06 12.14 9.62
C LEU A 296 -14.50 12.67 9.75
N ASN A 297 -15.00 12.85 10.98
CA ASN A 297 -16.32 13.41 11.24
C ASN A 297 -16.44 14.86 10.76
N GLN A 298 -15.43 15.69 11.04
CA GLN A 298 -15.35 17.08 10.53
C GLN A 298 -15.40 17.10 9.00
N HIS A 299 -14.70 16.18 8.33
CA HIS A 299 -14.74 16.07 6.88
C HIS A 299 -16.15 15.67 6.38
N HIS A 300 -16.80 14.70 7.01
CA HIS A 300 -18.16 14.26 6.67
C HIS A 300 -19.21 15.37 6.83
N GLU A 301 -19.01 16.28 7.77
CA GLU A 301 -19.88 17.45 8.00
C GLU A 301 -19.58 18.62 7.04
N SER A 302 -18.44 18.58 6.34
CA SER A 302 -18.03 19.64 5.43
C SER A 302 -18.87 19.68 4.13
N ALA A 303 -18.92 20.85 3.49
CA ALA A 303 -19.58 21.04 2.19
C ALA A 303 -19.01 20.15 1.08
N ASN A 304 -17.75 19.68 1.23
CA ASN A 304 -17.04 18.87 0.25
C ASN A 304 -17.16 17.35 0.49
N LYS A 305 -18.06 16.91 1.39
CA LYS A 305 -18.24 15.49 1.75
C LYS A 305 -18.47 14.54 0.57
N ASN A 306 -19.04 15.02 -0.54
CA ASN A 306 -19.32 14.17 -1.71
C ASN A 306 -18.08 13.82 -2.53
N ASN A 307 -16.96 14.53 -2.32
CA ASN A 307 -15.74 14.35 -3.12
C ASN A 307 -14.74 13.37 -2.48
N LEU A 308 -15.00 12.94 -1.24
CA LEU A 308 -14.12 12.07 -0.48
C LEU A 308 -14.94 11.32 0.56
N ILE A 309 -14.86 9.99 0.56
CA ILE A 309 -15.36 9.14 1.64
C ILE A 309 -14.17 8.45 2.29
N ALA A 310 -14.15 8.39 3.62
CA ALA A 310 -13.05 7.81 4.37
C ALA A 310 -13.54 7.13 5.65
N GLY A 311 -12.79 6.13 6.09
CA GLY A 311 -13.03 5.41 7.34
C GLY A 311 -11.72 4.99 7.98
N VAL A 312 -11.71 4.87 9.31
CA VAL A 312 -10.57 4.38 10.08
C VAL A 312 -10.90 3.05 10.73
N THR A 313 -9.92 2.15 10.78
CA THR A 313 -9.99 0.90 11.51
C THR A 313 -8.72 0.73 12.34
N HIS A 314 -8.86 0.29 13.58
CA HIS A 314 -7.75 -0.15 14.42
C HIS A 314 -7.61 -1.67 14.30
N ILE A 315 -6.40 -2.15 13.98
CA ILE A 315 -6.08 -3.53 13.65
C ILE A 315 -4.78 -3.90 14.38
N ASP A 316 -4.87 -4.58 15.52
CA ASP A 316 -3.73 -5.17 16.22
C ASP A 316 -2.50 -4.23 16.37
N GLY A 317 -2.72 -2.98 16.79
CA GLY A 317 -1.65 -1.97 16.96
C GLY A 317 -1.35 -1.13 15.71
N LEU A 318 -2.21 -1.19 14.69
CA LEU A 318 -2.13 -0.43 13.45
C LEU A 318 -3.44 0.34 13.21
N LEU A 319 -3.35 1.65 12.99
CA LEU A 319 -4.47 2.40 12.42
C LEU A 319 -4.38 2.36 10.90
N ALA A 320 -5.48 1.97 10.25
CA ALA A 320 -5.64 1.98 8.81
C ALA A 320 -6.80 2.92 8.44
N VAL A 321 -6.47 4.04 7.80
CA VAL A 321 -7.45 4.96 7.22
C VAL A 321 -7.56 4.66 5.73
N ARG A 322 -8.75 4.30 5.28
CA ARG A 322 -9.04 4.01 3.87
C ARG A 322 -9.94 5.09 3.30
N ALA A 323 -9.68 5.49 2.07
CA ALA A 323 -10.41 6.55 1.41
C ALA A 323 -10.64 6.29 -0.08
N LEU A 324 -11.77 6.80 -0.57
CA LEU A 324 -12.08 6.94 -1.99
C LEU A 324 -12.35 8.42 -2.30
N ALA A 325 -11.83 8.95 -3.41
CA ALA A 325 -11.93 10.38 -3.71
C ALA A 325 -12.05 10.70 -5.20
N GLN A 326 -12.60 11.89 -5.48
CA GLN A 326 -12.76 12.43 -6.83
C GLN A 326 -11.46 13.03 -7.39
N GLY A 327 -10.45 13.27 -6.54
CA GLY A 327 -9.15 13.75 -6.95
C GLY A 327 -8.13 13.70 -5.81
N THR A 328 -6.88 14.02 -6.14
CA THR A 328 -5.75 13.93 -5.21
C THR A 328 -5.83 14.98 -4.11
N GLU A 329 -6.30 16.18 -4.43
CA GLU A 329 -6.35 17.31 -3.50
C GLU A 329 -7.12 17.00 -2.19
N PRO A 330 -8.39 16.55 -2.21
CA PRO A 330 -9.11 16.26 -0.97
C PRO A 330 -8.46 15.13 -0.15
N LEU A 331 -7.81 14.16 -0.81
CA LEU A 331 -7.05 13.11 -0.14
C LEU A 331 -5.85 13.69 0.60
N LEU A 332 -5.02 14.46 -0.11
CA LEU A 332 -3.83 15.09 0.47
C LEU A 332 -4.20 16.05 1.60
N GLN A 333 -5.29 16.81 1.48
CA GLN A 333 -5.77 17.70 2.56
C GLN A 333 -6.09 16.90 3.83
N LEU A 334 -6.89 15.83 3.72
CA LEU A 334 -7.24 14.99 4.87
C LEU A 334 -6.01 14.28 5.44
N PHE A 335 -5.25 13.58 4.60
CA PHE A 335 -4.11 12.78 5.04
C PHE A 335 -2.98 13.63 5.60
N THR A 336 -2.75 14.84 5.06
CA THR A 336 -1.80 15.80 5.65
C THR A 336 -2.24 16.21 7.05
N ARG A 337 -3.52 16.50 7.28
CA ARG A 337 -4.02 16.84 8.62
C ARG A 337 -3.81 15.67 9.60
N ILE A 338 -4.19 14.45 9.19
CA ILE A 338 -3.98 13.25 10.03
C ILE A 338 -2.49 13.08 10.34
N TRP A 339 -1.63 13.22 9.33
CA TRP A 339 -0.19 13.14 9.48
C TRP A 339 0.36 14.18 10.47
N GLN A 340 -0.06 15.44 10.37
CA GLN A 340 0.38 16.48 11.30
C GLN A 340 -0.02 16.15 12.74
N HIS A 341 -1.24 15.65 12.96
CA HIS A 341 -1.71 15.24 14.29
C HIS A 341 -0.96 14.02 14.82
N ALA A 342 -0.70 13.00 13.99
CA ALA A 342 0.11 11.84 14.37
C ALA A 342 1.54 12.26 14.76
N ARG A 343 2.15 13.14 13.98
CA ARG A 343 3.48 13.71 14.26
C ARG A 343 3.52 14.54 15.53
N ALA A 344 2.51 15.38 15.75
CA ALA A 344 2.37 16.15 16.98
C ALA A 344 2.22 15.24 18.19
N HIS A 345 1.44 14.17 18.06
CA HIS A 345 1.26 13.18 19.12
C HIS A 345 2.60 12.47 19.46
N TRP A 346 3.42 12.16 18.45
CA TRP A 346 4.71 11.48 18.66
C TRP A 346 5.85 12.35 19.20
N SER A 347 5.91 13.62 18.79
CA SER A 347 7.05 14.51 19.03
C SER A 347 6.73 15.68 19.95
N GLY A 348 5.45 15.94 20.24
CA GLY A 348 4.98 17.12 20.96
C GLY A 348 4.97 18.41 20.11
N THR A 349 5.44 18.36 18.86
CA THR A 349 5.51 19.51 17.95
C THR A 349 4.66 19.29 16.72
N TYR A 350 3.84 20.29 16.36
CA TYR A 350 3.01 20.24 15.16
C TYR A 350 3.83 20.58 13.92
N PRO A 351 4.01 19.66 12.95
CA PRO A 351 4.91 19.89 11.82
C PRO A 351 4.25 20.77 10.76
N LEU A 352 5.09 21.47 9.99
CA LEU A 352 4.67 22.16 8.78
C LEU A 352 4.68 21.18 7.59
N PRO A 353 3.66 21.20 6.72
CA PRO A 353 3.68 20.34 5.54
C PRO A 353 4.91 20.63 4.66
N PRO A 354 5.61 19.59 4.16
CA PRO A 354 6.67 19.76 3.19
C PRO A 354 6.22 20.64 2.01
N ARG A 355 7.00 21.68 1.70
CA ARG A 355 6.69 22.62 0.60
C ARG A 355 6.49 21.93 -0.75
N ILE A 356 7.12 20.76 -0.93
CA ILE A 356 7.00 19.96 -2.15
C ILE A 356 5.59 19.37 -2.36
N TRP A 357 4.71 19.41 -1.36
CA TRP A 357 3.31 19.01 -1.52
C TRP A 357 2.43 20.14 -2.07
N ALA A 358 2.96 21.36 -2.16
CA ALA A 358 2.25 22.52 -2.71
C ALA A 358 2.64 22.82 -4.16
N THR A 359 3.43 21.95 -4.80
CA THR A 359 3.79 22.00 -6.22
C THR A 359 2.90 21.08 -7.03
#